data_AF-A0A0K0DIM1-F1
#
_entry.id   AF-A0A0K0DIM1-F1
#
_cell.length_a   1.000
_cell.length_b   1.000
_cell.length_c   1.000
_cell.angle_alpha   90.00
_cell.angle_beta   90.00
_cell.angle_gamma   90.00
#
_symmetry.space_group_name_H-M   'P 1'
#
loop_
_entity.id
_entity.type
_entity.pdbx_description
1 polymer ?
#
loop_
_entity_poly.entity_id
_entity_poly.type
_entity_poly.pdbx_seq_one_letter_code
_entity_poly.pdbx_strand_id
1 'polypeptide(L)'
;MVLTETFEKAYLRAAKKRIFYLIFCLYATIVAFWMSETSQKFFKYDAKYLTELFTPAVPWGWCDLPVESSNSSRTILVIGNSYAANQGRVVYEGCSGSNVEVKIYSLGGCEVLTVTKEFDHCHDSRKLFCEAVSEYKPDVLFILTR
;
A
#
# COMPACT_ATOMS: atom_id res chain seq x y z
N MET A 1 -6.37 -23.11 32.46
CA MET A 1 -7.05 -24.43 32.43
C MET A 1 -8.36 -24.47 33.23
N VAL A 2 -8.94 -23.34 33.63
CA VAL A 2 -10.27 -23.31 34.31
C VAL A 2 -11.37 -22.90 33.32
N LEU A 3 -11.06 -22.00 32.38
CA LEU A 3 -11.97 -21.53 31.33
C LEU A 3 -12.51 -22.67 30.44
N THR A 4 -11.66 -23.60 30.03
CA THR A 4 -12.02 -24.73 29.17
C THR A 4 -13.00 -25.68 29.83
N GLU A 5 -12.84 -25.94 31.14
CA GLU A 5 -13.66 -26.88 31.89
C GLU A 5 -15.07 -26.32 32.20
N THR A 6 -15.17 -25.02 32.47
CA THR A 6 -16.46 -24.33 32.59
C THR A 6 -17.21 -24.26 31.27
N PHE A 7 -16.49 -24.12 30.15
CA PHE A 7 -17.09 -24.09 28.82
C PHE A 7 -17.67 -25.45 28.43
N GLU A 8 -16.94 -26.54 28.67
CA GLU A 8 -17.44 -27.91 28.43
C GLU A 8 -18.67 -28.26 29.26
N LYS A 9 -18.69 -27.93 30.56
CA LYS A 9 -19.86 -28.19 31.43
C LYS A 9 -21.09 -27.39 31.03
N ALA A 10 -20.91 -26.15 30.54
CA ALA A 10 -22.00 -25.34 30.00
C ALA A 10 -22.47 -25.85 28.62
N TYR A 11 -21.53 -26.27 27.77
CA TYR A 11 -21.78 -26.82 26.44
C TYR A 11 -22.57 -28.14 26.50
N LEU A 12 -22.24 -29.03 27.44
CA LEU A 12 -22.97 -30.29 27.66
C LEU A 12 -24.37 -30.11 28.27
N ARG A 13 -24.61 -29.00 28.99
CA ARG A 13 -25.94 -28.65 29.54
C ARG A 13 -26.82 -27.88 28.56
N ALA A 14 -26.24 -27.21 27.57
CA ALA A 14 -27.01 -26.48 26.57
C ALA A 14 -27.72 -27.46 25.63
N ALA A 15 -29.04 -27.35 25.52
CA ALA A 15 -29.80 -28.16 24.58
C ALA A 15 -29.26 -27.95 23.16
N LYS A 16 -28.98 -29.04 22.43
CA LYS A 16 -28.46 -29.06 21.05
C LYS A 16 -29.09 -27.98 20.16
N LYS A 17 -30.41 -27.77 20.26
CA LYS A 17 -31.16 -26.74 19.54
C LYS A 17 -30.70 -25.30 19.82
N ARG A 18 -30.38 -24.96 21.08
CA ARG A 18 -29.87 -23.63 21.45
C ARG A 18 -28.46 -23.38 20.89
N ILE A 19 -27.61 -24.40 20.87
CA ILE A 19 -26.27 -24.32 20.28
C ILE A 19 -26.38 -24.06 18.77
N PHE A 20 -27.23 -24.80 18.05
CA PHE A 20 -27.47 -24.55 16.63
C PHE A 20 -27.98 -23.14 16.34
N TYR A 21 -28.90 -22.63 17.16
CA TYR A 21 -29.38 -21.25 17.03
C TYR A 21 -28.27 -20.22 17.25
N LEU A 22 -27.42 -20.40 18.26
CA LEU A 22 -26.30 -19.49 18.52
C LEU A 22 -25.29 -19.47 17.37
N ILE A 23 -24.95 -20.66 16.83
CA ILE A 23 -24.07 -20.78 15.66
C ILE A 23 -24.70 -20.08 14.46
N PHE A 24 -25.99 -20.33 14.19
CA PHE A 24 -26.70 -19.71 13.08
C PHE A 24 -26.73 -18.18 13.21
N CYS A 25 -27.02 -17.65 14.41
CA CYS A 25 -26.99 -16.21 14.66
C CYS A 25 -25.59 -15.62 14.45
N LEU A 26 -24.53 -16.29 14.92
CA LEU A 26 -23.16 -15.86 14.69
C LEU A 26 -22.83 -15.79 13.19
N TYR A 27 -23.18 -16.83 12.43
CA TYR A 27 -23.00 -16.84 10.98
C TYR A 27 -23.80 -15.73 10.30
N ALA A 28 -25.05 -15.49 10.70
CA ALA A 28 -25.86 -14.40 10.15
C ALA A 28 -25.23 -13.03 10.43
N THR A 29 -24.67 -12.79 11.61
CA THR A 29 -23.98 -11.54 11.93
C THR A 29 -22.69 -11.35 11.12
N ILE A 30 -21.92 -12.42 10.91
CA ILE A 30 -20.73 -12.37 10.05
C ILE A 30 -21.14 -12.04 8.62
N VAL A 31 -22.15 -12.71 8.07
CA VAL A 31 -22.65 -12.45 6.71
C VAL A 31 -23.17 -11.02 6.57
N ALA A 32 -23.95 -10.53 7.55
CA ALA A 32 -24.44 -9.14 7.53
C ALA A 32 -23.31 -8.12 7.59
N PHE A 33 -22.26 -8.39 8.38
CA PHE A 33 -21.05 -7.56 8.41
C PHE A 33 -20.33 -7.56 7.06
N TRP A 34 -20.15 -8.73 6.43
CA TRP A 34 -19.54 -8.86 5.11
C TRP A 34 -20.33 -8.11 4.02
N MET A 35 -21.66 -8.14 4.10
CA MET A 35 -22.56 -7.48 3.16
C MET A 35 -22.68 -5.96 3.40
N SER A 36 -22.06 -5.41 4.44
CA SER A 36 -22.07 -3.96 4.65
C SER A 36 -21.34 -3.23 3.52
N GLU A 37 -21.78 -2.01 3.20
CA GLU A 37 -21.16 -1.22 2.15
C GLU A 37 -19.69 -0.87 2.48
N THR A 38 -19.38 -0.68 3.76
CA THR A 38 -18.04 -0.37 4.25
C THR A 38 -17.06 -1.52 4.05
N SER A 39 -17.47 -2.76 4.36
CA SER A 39 -16.65 -3.95 4.14
C SER A 39 -16.45 -4.19 2.64
N GLN A 40 -17.49 -4.03 1.82
CA GLN A 40 -17.37 -4.17 0.37
C GLN A 40 -16.42 -3.15 -0.25
N LYS A 41 -16.46 -1.88 0.21
CA LYS A 41 -15.49 -0.86 -0.20
C LYS A 41 -14.08 -1.28 0.20
N PHE A 42 -13.86 -1.67 1.45
CA PHE A 42 -12.56 -2.12 1.94
C PHE A 42 -12.01 -3.28 1.09
N PHE A 43 -12.80 -4.33 0.84
CA PHE A 43 -12.37 -5.46 0.01
C PHE A 43 -12.10 -5.09 -1.44
N LYS A 44 -12.87 -4.17 -2.04
CA LYS A 44 -12.58 -3.66 -3.38
C LYS A 44 -11.26 -2.87 -3.42
N TYR A 45 -10.99 -2.07 -2.40
CA TYR A 45 -9.71 -1.37 -2.26
C TYR A 45 -8.54 -2.35 -2.13
N ASP A 46 -8.70 -3.37 -1.28
CA ASP A 46 -7.67 -4.39 -1.03
C ASP A 46 -7.41 -5.27 -2.26
N ALA A 47 -8.47 -5.66 -2.98
CA ALA A 47 -8.34 -6.42 -4.23
C ALA A 47 -7.65 -5.60 -5.33
N LYS A 48 -7.99 -4.30 -5.46
CA LYS A 48 -7.30 -3.39 -6.37
C LYS A 48 -5.82 -3.26 -6.00
N TYR A 49 -5.53 -3.12 -4.70
CA TYR A 49 -4.17 -3.04 -4.17
C TYR A 49 -3.34 -4.27 -4.50
N LEU A 50 -3.87 -5.47 -4.26
CA LEU A 50 -3.18 -6.72 -4.61
C LEU A 50 -2.94 -6.83 -6.12
N THR A 51 -3.88 -6.37 -6.94
CA THR A 51 -3.73 -6.43 -8.39
C THR A 51 -2.62 -5.49 -8.88
N GLU A 52 -2.50 -4.28 -8.32
CA GLU A 52 -1.41 -3.33 -8.61
C GLU A 52 -0.06 -3.80 -8.04
N LEU A 53 -0.06 -4.51 -6.90
CA LEU A 53 1.15 -5.05 -6.27
C LEU A 53 1.76 -6.21 -7.08
N PHE A 54 0.93 -6.98 -7.79
CA PHE A 54 1.36 -8.15 -8.57
C PHE A 54 1.44 -7.91 -10.08
N THR A 55 1.11 -6.71 -10.57
CA THR A 55 1.47 -6.34 -11.95
C THR A 55 3.00 -6.26 -12.07
N PRO A 56 3.62 -6.93 -13.06
CA PRO A 56 5.06 -6.86 -13.29
C PRO A 56 5.38 -5.52 -13.96
N ALA A 57 5.17 -4.42 -13.24
CA ALA A 57 5.82 -3.17 -13.58
C ALA A 57 7.31 -3.38 -13.27
N VAL A 58 8.16 -3.23 -14.27
CA VAL A 58 9.60 -3.12 -14.06
C VAL A 58 9.76 -1.96 -13.08
N PRO A 59 10.20 -2.14 -11.82
CA PRO A 59 10.03 -1.14 -10.77
C PRO A 59 11.02 0.03 -10.91
N TRP A 60 11.59 0.21 -12.11
CA TRP A 60 12.70 1.10 -12.41
C TRP A 60 12.22 2.20 -13.36
N GLY A 61 12.62 3.43 -13.07
CA GLY A 61 12.17 4.63 -13.75
C GLY A 61 10.93 5.23 -13.09
N TRP A 62 10.09 5.86 -13.90
CA TRP A 62 8.86 6.51 -13.47
C TRP A 62 7.79 5.49 -13.11
N CYS A 63 7.13 5.69 -11.97
CA CYS A 63 5.94 4.92 -11.61
C CYS A 63 4.67 5.69 -11.99
N ASP A 64 3.75 5.00 -12.67
CA ASP A 64 2.43 5.55 -12.98
C ASP A 64 1.53 5.48 -11.75
N LEU A 65 1.08 6.64 -11.28
CA LEU A 65 0.11 6.77 -10.19
C LEU A 65 -1.19 7.35 -10.73
N PRO A 66 -2.35 6.99 -10.15
CA PRO A 66 -3.62 7.62 -10.53
C PRO A 66 -3.55 9.12 -10.34
N VAL A 67 -3.98 9.88 -11.35
CA VAL A 67 -4.03 11.34 -11.31
C VAL A 67 -5.47 11.76 -11.02
N GLU A 68 -5.72 12.44 -9.90
CA GLU A 68 -7.07 12.91 -9.55
C GLU A 68 -7.48 14.18 -10.33
N SER A 69 -6.53 15.01 -10.76
CA SER A 69 -6.80 16.20 -11.58
C SER A 69 -5.62 16.55 -12.49
N SER A 70 -5.91 17.10 -13.68
CA SER A 70 -4.87 17.55 -14.62
C SER A 70 -4.31 18.95 -14.30
N ASN A 71 -4.90 19.65 -13.32
CA ASN A 71 -4.52 21.00 -12.92
C ASN A 71 -3.88 20.97 -11.53
N SER A 72 -2.71 20.32 -11.42
CA SER A 72 -1.92 20.36 -10.20
C SER A 72 -1.27 21.75 -10.04
N SER A 73 -1.41 22.33 -8.85
CA SER A 73 -0.73 23.59 -8.48
C SER A 73 0.55 23.33 -7.67
N ARG A 74 0.71 22.09 -7.20
CA ARG A 74 1.83 21.63 -6.37
C ARG A 74 2.30 20.27 -6.89
N THR A 75 3.60 20.10 -7.07
CA THR A 75 4.20 18.84 -7.52
C THR A 75 5.10 18.23 -6.44
N ILE A 76 4.93 16.94 -6.18
CA ILE A 76 5.76 16.18 -5.25
C ILE A 76 6.47 15.08 -6.04
N LEU A 77 7.76 14.94 -5.81
CA LEU A 77 8.55 13.83 -6.35
C LEU A 77 9.12 13.00 -5.21
N VAL A 78 8.97 11.70 -5.33
CA VAL A 78 9.64 10.72 -4.47
C VAL A 78 10.72 10.04 -5.31
N ILE A 79 11.97 10.09 -4.84
CA ILE A 79 13.09 9.37 -5.48
C ILE A 79 13.74 8.39 -4.53
N GLY A 80 14.28 7.30 -5.07
CA GLY A 80 15.05 6.34 -4.27
C GLY A 80 15.28 5.00 -4.93
N ASN A 81 15.67 4.03 -4.11
CA ASN A 81 15.84 2.65 -4.54
C ASN A 81 14.51 1.88 -4.48
N SER A 82 14.56 0.56 -4.30
CA SER A 82 13.37 -0.27 -4.08
C SER A 82 12.50 0.20 -2.90
N TYR A 83 13.06 0.94 -1.94
CA TYR A 83 12.32 1.56 -0.86
C TYR A 83 11.38 2.66 -1.37
N ALA A 84 11.80 3.48 -2.34
CA ALA A 84 10.91 4.45 -2.99
C ALA A 84 9.80 3.78 -3.80
N ALA A 85 10.10 2.72 -4.54
CA ALA A 85 9.08 1.96 -5.27
C ALA A 85 8.03 1.34 -4.33
N ASN A 86 8.48 0.74 -3.22
CA ASN A 86 7.58 0.01 -2.33
C ASN A 86 6.85 0.91 -1.32
N GLN A 87 7.48 1.98 -0.86
CA GLN A 87 6.93 2.85 0.20
C GLN A 87 6.53 4.24 -0.29
N GLY A 88 6.86 4.63 -1.52
CA GLY A 88 6.46 5.91 -2.09
C GLY A 88 4.94 6.10 -2.14
N ARG A 89 4.17 4.99 -2.15
CA ARG A 89 2.71 5.04 -2.04
C ARG A 89 2.21 5.67 -0.73
N VAL A 90 2.96 5.57 0.36
CA VAL A 90 2.60 6.25 1.63
C VAL A 90 2.62 7.77 1.45
N VAL A 91 3.59 8.28 0.68
CA VAL A 91 3.65 9.71 0.34
C VAL A 91 2.48 10.09 -0.58
N TYR A 92 2.18 9.25 -1.59
CA TYR A 92 1.01 9.47 -2.45
C TYR A 92 -0.28 9.53 -1.63
N GLU A 93 -0.57 8.55 -0.78
CA GLU A 93 -1.81 8.49 0.00
C GLU A 93 -1.90 9.61 1.05
N GLY A 94 -0.77 10.04 1.62
CA GLY A 94 -0.74 11.12 2.60
C GLY A 94 -0.78 12.54 2.02
N CYS A 95 -0.38 12.72 0.76
CA CYS A 95 -0.20 14.05 0.17
C CYS A 95 -0.99 14.31 -1.11
N SER A 96 -1.52 13.27 -1.78
CA SER A 96 -2.33 13.44 -2.98
C SER A 96 -3.65 14.16 -2.68
N GLY A 97 -4.17 14.86 -3.68
CA GLY A 97 -5.45 15.53 -3.63
C GLY A 97 -5.69 16.36 -4.89
N SER A 98 -6.80 17.09 -4.92
CA SER A 98 -7.28 17.78 -6.14
C SER A 98 -6.32 18.80 -6.76
N ASN A 99 -5.31 19.28 -6.02
CA ASN A 99 -4.35 20.29 -6.46
C ASN A 99 -2.88 19.84 -6.34
N VAL A 100 -2.63 18.56 -6.00
CA VAL A 100 -1.29 18.01 -5.75
C VAL A 100 -1.05 16.81 -6.64
N GLU A 101 0.00 16.87 -7.46
CA GLU A 101 0.48 15.73 -8.24
C GLU A 101 1.69 15.11 -7.55
N VAL A 102 1.66 13.79 -7.37
CA VAL A 102 2.77 13.04 -6.79
C VAL A 102 3.30 12.06 -7.84
N LYS A 103 4.62 12.07 -8.07
CA LYS A 103 5.31 11.07 -8.89
C LYS A 103 6.37 10.35 -8.09
N ILE A 104 6.68 9.12 -8.49
CA ILE A 104 7.77 8.31 -7.94
C ILE A 104 8.75 7.98 -9.06
N TYR A 105 10.05 8.14 -8.80
CA TYR A 105 11.13 7.70 -9.67
C TYR A 105 12.09 6.79 -8.89
N SER A 106 12.30 5.57 -9.38
CA SER A 106 13.00 4.51 -8.64
C SER A 106 14.14 3.89 -9.45
N LEU A 107 15.28 3.61 -8.82
CA LEU A 107 16.39 2.84 -9.41
C LEU A 107 16.86 1.71 -8.50
N GLY A 108 16.91 0.49 -9.02
CA GLY A 108 17.07 -0.70 -8.19
C GLY A 108 18.39 -0.86 -7.51
N GLY A 109 18.36 -0.90 -6.18
CA GLY A 109 19.57 -1.01 -5.36
C GLY A 109 20.48 0.22 -5.43
N CYS A 110 20.10 1.28 -6.14
CA CYS A 110 20.93 2.46 -6.30
C CYS A 110 20.57 3.52 -5.28
N GLU A 111 21.55 3.91 -4.46
CA GLU A 111 21.35 4.96 -3.47
C GLU A 111 21.37 6.35 -4.10
N VAL A 112 20.55 7.24 -3.57
CA VAL A 112 20.47 8.64 -4.04
C VAL A 112 21.62 9.46 -3.47
N LEU A 113 21.95 9.22 -2.20
CA LEU A 113 22.89 10.02 -1.42
C LEU A 113 24.32 9.49 -1.46
N THR A 114 24.51 8.24 -1.89
CA THR A 114 25.82 7.55 -1.93
C THR A 114 25.98 6.81 -3.25
N VAL A 115 27.21 6.40 -3.56
CA VAL A 115 27.49 5.59 -4.74
C VAL A 115 27.38 4.12 -4.36
N THR A 116 26.38 3.43 -4.89
CA THR A 116 26.30 1.97 -4.88
C THR A 116 27.33 1.40 -5.85
N LYS A 117 28.18 0.47 -5.38
CA LYS A 117 29.25 -0.17 -6.18
C LYS A 117 28.95 -1.63 -6.51
N GLU A 118 27.94 -2.18 -5.88
CA GLU A 118 27.53 -3.58 -5.97
C GLU A 118 26.88 -3.90 -7.32
N PHE A 119 26.34 -2.89 -8.01
CA PHE A 119 25.64 -3.06 -9.28
C PHE A 119 26.13 -2.06 -10.33
N ASP A 120 26.53 -2.57 -11.50
CA ASP A 120 27.08 -1.76 -12.60
C ASP A 120 26.12 -0.67 -13.08
N HIS A 121 24.81 -0.95 -13.08
CA HIS A 121 23.78 0.03 -13.50
C HIS A 121 23.62 1.19 -12.51
N CYS A 122 24.19 1.10 -11.31
CA CYS A 122 24.15 2.19 -10.34
C CYS A 122 25.28 3.21 -10.51
N HIS A 123 26.26 2.95 -11.38
CA HIS A 123 27.40 3.85 -11.59
C HIS A 123 26.97 5.28 -11.94
N ASP A 124 25.94 5.41 -12.79
CA ASP A 124 25.41 6.70 -13.24
C ASP A 124 24.09 7.08 -12.54
N SER A 125 23.70 6.36 -11.48
CA SER A 125 22.42 6.56 -10.79
C SER A 125 22.23 7.99 -10.27
N ARG A 126 23.28 8.60 -9.73
CA ARG A 126 23.24 10.00 -9.28
C ARG A 126 22.85 10.95 -10.41
N LYS A 127 23.40 10.75 -11.61
CA LYS A 127 23.06 11.56 -12.79
C LYS A 127 21.58 11.36 -13.15
N LEU A 128 21.12 10.12 -13.20
CA LEU A 128 19.72 9.78 -13.51
C LEU A 128 18.72 10.40 -12.50
N PHE A 129 19.04 10.34 -11.20
CA PHE A 129 18.21 11.01 -10.18
C PHE A 129 18.20 12.53 -10.36
N CYS A 130 19.35 13.16 -10.64
CA CYS A 130 19.41 14.59 -10.91
C CYS A 130 18.62 14.98 -12.17
N GLU A 131 18.67 14.15 -13.22
CA GLU A 131 17.89 14.34 -14.44
C GLU A 131 16.39 14.25 -14.15
N ALA A 132 15.94 13.25 -13.39
CA ALA A 132 14.53 13.13 -12.98
C ALA A 132 14.02 14.36 -12.21
N VAL A 133 14.82 14.86 -11.26
CA VAL A 133 14.49 16.10 -10.52
C VAL A 133 14.46 17.32 -11.45
N SER A 134 15.42 17.43 -12.37
CA SER A 134 15.51 18.55 -13.31
C SER A 134 14.41 18.54 -14.38
N GLU A 135 13.99 17.36 -14.82
CA GLU A 135 12.92 17.16 -15.80
C GLU A 135 11.56 17.50 -15.16
N TYR A 136 11.28 16.93 -14.00
CA TYR A 136 9.97 17.08 -13.35
C TYR A 136 9.81 18.39 -12.57
N LYS A 137 10.91 18.98 -12.07
CA LYS A 137 10.92 20.23 -11.29
C LYS A 137 9.93 20.20 -10.12
N PRO A 138 10.12 19.27 -9.16
CA PRO A 138 9.21 19.15 -8.04
C PRO A 138 9.31 20.34 -7.10
N ASP A 139 8.15 20.66 -6.55
CA ASP A 139 7.90 21.64 -5.52
C ASP A 139 8.29 21.12 -4.11
N VAL A 140 8.18 19.79 -3.91
CA VAL A 140 8.71 19.04 -2.77
C VAL A 140 9.41 17.78 -3.26
N LEU A 141 10.62 17.53 -2.76
CA LEU A 141 11.37 16.30 -3.02
C LEU A 141 11.45 15.44 -1.76
N PHE A 142 10.96 14.20 -1.85
CA PHE A 142 11.21 13.15 -0.87
C PHE A 142 12.31 12.22 -1.38
N ILE A 143 13.28 11.94 -0.52
CA ILE A 143 14.33 10.95 -0.78
C ILE A 143 14.10 9.78 0.16
N LEU A 144 13.82 8.60 -0.41
CA LEU A 144 13.58 7.37 0.32
C LEU A 144 14.77 6.42 0.11
N THR A 145 15.57 6.23 1.16
CA THR A 145 16.84 5.49 1.19
C THR A 145 16.92 4.64 2.47
N ARG A 146 17.80 3.63 2.50
CA ARG A 146 17.99 2.72 3.63
C ARG A 146 19.45 2.63 4.07
#